data_AF-A0A536YF41-F1
#
_entry.id   AF-A0A536YF41-F1
#
_cell.length_a   1.000
_cell.length_b   1.000
_cell.length_c   1.000
_cell.angle_alpha   90.00
_cell.angle_beta   90.00
_cell.angle_gamma   90.00
#
_symmetry.space_group_name_H-M   'P 1'
#
loop_
_entity.id
_entity.type
_entity.pdbx_description
1 polymer ?
#
loop_
_entity_poly.entity_id
_entity_poly.type
_entity_poly.pdbx_seq_one_letter_code
_entity_poly.pdbx_strand_id
1 'polypeptide(L)' 'KARTYLSPLVRGEDFPPFKDGLPRYVRLRNVAVPKKLATGFKL' A
#
# COMPACT_ATOMS: atom_id res chain seq x y z
N LYS A 1 4.71 30.48 7.33
CA LYS A 1 3.45 29.84 6.90
C LYS A 1 3.61 28.35 6.60
N ALA A 2 4.53 27.94 5.71
CA ALA A 2 4.74 26.52 5.38
C ALA A 2 5.02 25.61 6.59
N ARG A 3 5.93 26.01 7.50
CA ARG A 3 6.29 25.21 8.68
C ARG A 3 5.11 24.94 9.62
N THR A 4 4.31 25.96 9.93
CA THR A 4 3.10 25.83 10.77
C THR A 4 2.10 24.83 10.20
N TYR A 5 1.98 24.77 8.87
CA TYR A 5 1.05 23.86 8.19
C TYR A 5 1.60 22.43 8.08
N LEU A 6 2.87 22.27 7.71
CA LEU A 6 3.47 20.96 7.41
C LEU A 6 3.95 20.21 8.67
N SER A 7 4.41 20.93 9.70
CA SER A 7 4.93 20.30 10.92
C SER A 7 3.98 19.34 11.64
N PRO A 8 2.66 19.59 11.78
CA PRO A 8 1.77 18.62 12.39
C PRO A 8 1.51 17.38 11.50
N LEU A 9 1.63 17.49 10.18
CA LEU A 9 1.31 16.41 9.23
C LEU A 9 2.38 15.32 9.18
N VAL A 10 3.63 15.67 9.50
CA VAL A 10 4.79 14.76 9.48
C VAL A 10 5.15 14.23 10.87
N ARG A 11 4.36 14.57 11.89
CA ARG A 11 4.66 14.18 13.27
C ARG A 11 4.24 12.74 13.54
N GLY A 12 5.16 11.96 14.08
CA GLY A 12 4.93 10.57 14.50
C GLY A 12 5.52 9.60 13.48
N GLU A 13 6.51 8.83 13.90
CA GLU A 13 7.07 7.75 13.10
C GLU A 13 6.34 6.45 13.44
N ASP A 14 5.89 5.73 12.42
CA ASP A 14 5.27 4.41 12.54
C ASP A 14 6.18 3.38 11.89
N PHE A 15 7.02 2.74 12.70
CA PHE A 15 7.99 1.78 12.22
C PHE A 15 7.33 0.43 11.92
N PRO A 16 7.53 -0.16 10.73
CA PRO A 16 6.96 -1.45 10.39
C PRO A 16 7.60 -2.58 11.21
N PRO A 17 6.93 -3.75 11.35
CA PRO A 17 7.54 -4.92 11.98
C PRO A 17 8.74 -5.41 11.16
N PHE A 18 9.81 -5.84 11.84
CA PHE A 18 11.03 -6.34 11.21
C PHE A 18 11.08 -7.87 11.21
N LYS A 19 11.74 -8.44 10.22
CA LYS A 19 12.11 -9.85 10.15
C LYS A 19 13.54 -9.95 9.62
N ASP A 20 14.41 -10.64 10.35
CA ASP A 20 15.83 -10.83 9.97
C ASP A 20 16.57 -9.50 9.70
N GLY A 21 16.25 -8.46 10.47
CA GLY A 21 16.85 -7.12 10.34
C GLY A 21 16.27 -6.24 9.23
N LEU A 22 15.25 -6.71 8.48
CA LEU A 22 14.63 -5.97 7.39
C LEU A 22 13.14 -5.68 7.66
N PRO A 23 12.58 -4.55 7.19
CA PRO A 23 11.15 -4.30 7.24
C PRO A 23 10.35 -5.41 6.55
N ARG A 24 9.34 -5.92 7.26
CA ARG A 24 8.50 -7.02 6.79
C ARG A 24 7.36 -6.49 5.91
N TYR A 25 7.67 -6.20 4.65
CA TYR A 25 6.64 -5.84 3.67
C TYR A 25 5.77 -7.05 3.29
N VAL A 26 4.46 -6.85 3.26
CA VAL A 26 3.51 -7.88 2.82
C VAL A 26 3.41 -7.89 1.28
N ARG A 27 3.31 -9.08 0.69
CA ARG A 27 2.96 -9.25 -0.73
C ARG A 27 1.59 -9.90 -0.83
N LEU A 28 0.71 -9.29 -1.59
CA LEU A 28 -0.61 -9.86 -1.89
C LEU A 28 -0.44 -11.03 -2.86
N ARG A 29 -1.24 -12.09 -2.68
CA ARG A 29 -1.22 -13.26 -3.56
C ARG A 29 -1.81 -12.96 -4.94
N ASN A 30 -2.62 -11.91 -5.06
CA ASN A 30 -3.26 -11.46 -6.30
C ASN A 30 -3.91 -12.61 -7.09
N VAL A 31 -4.58 -13.53 -6.38
CA VAL A 31 -5.26 -14.67 -7.01
C VAL A 31 -6.45 -14.14 -7.80
N ALA A 32 -6.44 -14.40 -9.11
CA ALA A 32 -7.52 -13.98 -10.00
C ALA A 32 -8.82 -14.71 -9.63
N VAL A 33 -9.93 -13.98 -9.65
CA VAL A 33 -11.27 -14.57 -9.55
C VAL A 33 -11.77 -15.01 -10.92
N PRO A 34 -12.67 -16.00 -11.00
CA PRO A 34 -13.30 -16.38 -12.26
C PRO A 34 -14.02 -15.18 -12.92
N LYS A 35 -13.92 -15.08 -14.25
CA LYS A 35 -14.64 -14.06 -15.01
C LYS A 35 -16.13 -14.36 -14.97
N LYS A 36 -16.95 -13.32 -14.78
CA LYS A 36 -18.41 -13.42 -14.88
C LYS A 36 -18.91 -13.29 -16.33
N LEU A 37 -18.18 -12.58 -17.17
CA LEU A 37 -18.53 -12.33 -18.56
C LEU A 37 -17.82 -13.32 -19.48
N ALA A 38 -18.54 -13.79 -20.49
CA ALA A 38 -18.01 -14.72 -21.49
C ALA A 38 -17.04 -14.06 -22.48
N THR A 39 -17.21 -12.75 -22.73
CA THR A 39 -16.45 -12.02 -23.74
C THR A 39 -15.55 -10.95 -23.11
N GLY A 40 -14.44 -10.66 -23.79
CA GLY A 40 -13.59 -9.51 -23.45
C GLY A 40 -14.21 -8.19 -23.94
N PHE A 41 -13.85 -7.09 -23.28
CA PHE A 41 -14.24 -5.75 -23.72
C PHE A 41 -13.33 -5.28 -24.88
N LYS A 42 -13.90 -4.67 -25.92
CA LYS A 42 -13.21 -4.01 -27.04
C LYS A 42 -13.69 -2.57 -27.16
N LEU A 43 -12.76 -1.64 -27.45
CA LEU A 43 -13.02 -0.22 -27.73
C LEU A 43 -13.36 -0.01 -29.21
#